data_AF-A0A1Y6EGQ9-F1
#
_entry.id   AF-A0A1Y6EGQ9-F1
#
_cell.length_a   1.000
_cell.length_b   1.000
_cell.length_c   1.000
_cell.angle_alpha   90.00
_cell.angle_beta   90.00
_cell.angle_gamma   90.00
#
_symmetry.space_group_name_H-M   'P 1'
#
loop_
_entity.id
_entity.type
_entity.pdbx_description
1 polymer ?
#
loop_
_entity_poly.entity_id
_entity_poly.type
_entity_poly.pdbx_seq_one_letter_code
_entity_poly.pdbx_strand_id
1 'polypeptide(L)'
;MRRSIAILTAALCLSACNSETSETAEAEDLDTSSYTIDEKSGETTATITTEDGVATMRSGESVPVDLPEGFSLFPGAQVNNNTTFSLDDSRGAMIMFQSDAEPQAIADFYRKQAEAARIEIEVELSINGGKTLGGESESGRTFTLNASREGETTSAQLMVGEKLGR
;
A
#
# COMPACT_ATOMS: atom_id res chain seq x y z
N MET A 1 32.66 -59.03 5.48
CA MET A 1 32.54 -59.33 4.04
C MET A 1 31.37 -60.28 3.81
N ARG A 2 30.60 -60.05 2.74
CA ARG A 2 29.32 -60.69 2.29
C ARG A 2 28.08 -60.13 3.02
N ARG A 3 27.03 -59.62 2.38
CA ARG A 3 26.57 -59.68 0.98
C ARG A 3 25.55 -58.55 0.72
N SER A 4 25.60 -57.99 -0.49
CA SER A 4 24.83 -56.85 -1.03
C SER A 4 23.36 -57.17 -1.36
N ILE A 5 22.44 -56.21 -1.14
CA ILE A 5 21.10 -56.03 -1.76
C ILE A 5 20.72 -54.55 -1.49
N ALA A 6 20.18 -53.69 -2.36
CA ALA A 6 19.95 -53.62 -3.80
C ALA A 6 19.68 -52.13 -4.14
N ILE A 7 19.99 -51.74 -5.37
CA ILE A 7 19.65 -50.45 -5.98
C ILE A 7 18.14 -50.41 -6.25
N LEU A 8 17.46 -49.30 -5.94
CA LEU A 8 16.22 -48.94 -6.62
C LEU A 8 16.24 -47.45 -6.99
N THR A 9 16.46 -47.22 -8.27
CA THR A 9 16.32 -45.96 -9.01
C THR A 9 14.87 -45.79 -9.46
N ALA A 10 14.23 -44.65 -9.16
CA ALA A 10 13.04 -44.12 -9.84
C ALA A 10 12.64 -42.79 -9.16
N ALA A 11 12.23 -41.69 -9.78
CA ALA A 11 12.19 -41.22 -11.16
C ALA A 11 11.92 -39.71 -11.01
N LEU A 12 12.61 -38.86 -11.79
CA LEU A 12 12.17 -37.48 -11.99
C LEU A 12 10.94 -37.49 -12.89
N CYS A 13 9.82 -36.92 -12.43
CA CYS A 13 8.81 -36.30 -13.29
C CYS A 13 8.23 -35.08 -12.56
N LEU A 14 8.42 -33.91 -13.17
CA LEU A 14 7.73 -32.67 -12.86
C LEU A 14 6.24 -32.82 -13.21
N SER A 15 5.33 -32.44 -12.30
CA SER A 15 4.03 -31.80 -12.59
C SER A 15 3.20 -31.67 -11.32
N ALA A 16 3.28 -30.53 -10.66
CA ALA A 16 2.20 -30.01 -9.81
C ALA A 16 2.36 -28.50 -9.67
N CYS A 17 2.19 -27.80 -10.79
CA CYS A 17 1.52 -26.51 -10.73
C CYS A 17 0.07 -26.85 -10.35
N ASN A 18 -0.30 -26.72 -9.08
CA ASN A 18 -1.68 -26.78 -8.65
C ASN A 18 -1.94 -25.63 -7.71
N SER A 19 -2.82 -24.77 -8.19
CA SER A 19 -3.36 -23.57 -7.61
C SER A 19 -3.98 -23.79 -6.23
N GLU A 20 -4.00 -22.71 -5.46
CA GLU A 20 -4.89 -22.46 -4.32
C GLU A 20 -4.56 -23.27 -3.06
N THR A 21 -3.68 -22.70 -2.24
CA THR A 21 -3.88 -22.72 -0.80
C THR A 21 -3.46 -21.34 -0.32
N SER A 22 -4.47 -20.52 -0.01
CA SER A 22 -4.31 -19.38 0.87
C SER A 22 -3.62 -19.91 2.12
N GLU A 23 -2.36 -19.53 2.31
CA GLU A 23 -1.68 -19.72 3.58
C GLU A 23 -2.44 -18.86 4.59
N THR A 24 -3.45 -19.45 5.21
CA THR A 24 -3.93 -18.99 6.50
C THR A 24 -2.72 -19.11 7.42
N ALA A 25 -2.03 -17.99 7.64
CA ALA A 25 -1.16 -17.89 8.78
C ALA A 25 -2.06 -18.11 10.01
N GLU A 26 -1.97 -19.29 10.60
CA GLU A 26 -2.50 -19.56 11.93
C GLU A 26 -1.69 -18.68 12.90
N ALA A 27 -2.08 -17.42 13.00
CA ALA A 27 -1.62 -16.52 14.05
C ALA A 27 -2.31 -17.00 15.33
N GLU A 28 -1.56 -17.69 16.18
CA GLU A 28 -2.00 -18.23 17.46
C GLU A 28 -2.29 -17.15 18.53
N ASP A 29 -2.93 -16.03 18.15
CA ASP A 29 -3.43 -15.02 19.09
C ASP A 29 -4.60 -14.20 18.50
N LEU A 30 -5.74 -14.86 18.30
CA LEU A 30 -6.95 -14.27 17.70
C LEU A 30 -7.82 -13.46 18.68
N ASP A 31 -7.46 -13.37 19.97
CA ASP A 31 -8.27 -12.61 20.94
C ASP A 31 -8.12 -11.08 20.78
N THR A 32 -7.12 -10.62 20.03
CA THR A 32 -6.72 -9.20 19.98
C THR A 32 -6.81 -8.58 18.57
N SER A 33 -7.25 -9.35 17.56
CA SER A 33 -7.35 -8.89 16.17
C SER A 33 -8.67 -9.34 15.51
N SER A 34 -9.29 -8.46 14.72
CA SER A 34 -10.47 -8.77 13.92
C SER A 34 -10.25 -8.37 12.47
N TYR A 35 -10.73 -9.19 11.54
CA TYR A 35 -10.65 -8.97 10.10
C TYR A 35 -12.03 -9.23 9.49
N THR A 36 -12.53 -8.30 8.69
CA THR A 36 -13.86 -8.37 8.06
C THR A 36 -13.75 -7.94 6.60
N ILE A 37 -14.37 -8.70 5.71
CA ILE A 37 -14.56 -8.32 4.31
C ILE A 37 -16.05 -8.05 4.11
N ASP A 38 -16.40 -6.87 3.61
CA ASP A 38 -17.75 -6.56 3.15
C ASP A 38 -17.95 -7.14 1.75
N GLU A 39 -18.73 -8.21 1.64
CA GLU A 39 -18.98 -8.90 0.36
C GLU A 39 -19.73 -8.04 -0.68
N LYS A 40 -20.35 -6.93 -0.27
CA LYS A 40 -21.11 -6.05 -1.18
C LYS A 40 -20.22 -4.96 -1.78
N SER A 41 -19.33 -4.38 -0.99
CA SER A 41 -18.44 -3.30 -1.43
C SER A 41 -17.04 -3.78 -1.81
N GLY A 42 -16.67 -5.01 -1.43
CA GLY A 42 -15.28 -5.50 -1.52
C GLY A 42 -14.34 -4.83 -0.53
N GLU A 43 -14.85 -4.00 0.38
CA GLU A 43 -14.06 -3.33 1.40
C GLU A 43 -13.51 -4.34 2.41
N THR A 44 -12.21 -4.25 2.66
CA THR A 44 -11.53 -4.99 3.72
C THR A 44 -11.32 -4.07 4.91
N THR A 45 -11.76 -4.49 6.10
CA THR A 45 -11.46 -3.84 7.37
C THR A 45 -10.64 -4.77 8.26
N ALA A 46 -9.56 -4.26 8.83
CA ALA A 46 -8.78 -4.93 9.86
C ALA A 46 -8.71 -4.04 11.11
N THR A 47 -8.73 -4.65 12.29
CA THR A 47 -8.53 -3.97 13.56
C THR A 47 -7.64 -4.82 14.45
N ILE A 48 -6.62 -4.21 15.04
CA ILE A 48 -5.66 -4.88 15.91
C ILE A 48 -5.50 -4.02 17.14
N THR A 49 -5.66 -4.60 18.33
CA THR A 49 -5.31 -3.91 19.57
C THR A 49 -3.85 -4.22 19.90
N THR A 50 -3.07 -3.18 20.16
CA THR A 50 -1.65 -3.27 20.54
C THR A 50 -1.44 -2.56 21.87
N GLU A 51 -0.23 -2.66 22.45
CA GLU A 51 0.13 -1.86 23.63
C GLU A 51 0.09 -0.36 23.36
N ASP A 52 0.25 0.03 22.09
CA ASP A 52 0.23 1.41 21.59
C ASP A 52 -1.19 1.88 21.19
N GLY A 53 -2.24 1.09 21.42
CA GLY A 53 -3.63 1.46 21.15
C GLY A 53 -4.33 0.59 20.11
N VAL A 54 -5.35 1.12 19.45
CA VAL A 54 -6.15 0.36 18.47
C VAL A 54 -5.76 0.78 17.06
N ALA A 55 -5.08 -0.11 16.35
CA ALA A 55 -4.80 0.04 14.93
C ALA A 55 -6.04 -0.34 14.11
N THR A 56 -6.47 0.52 13.19
CA THR A 56 -7.52 0.21 12.22
C THR A 56 -7.00 0.40 10.80
N MET A 57 -7.42 -0.46 9.89
CA MET A 57 -7.14 -0.35 8.46
C MET A 57 -8.43 -0.61 7.69
N ARG A 58 -8.69 0.20 6.68
CA ARG A 58 -9.79 0.00 5.73
C ARG A 58 -9.22 0.13 4.32
N SER A 59 -9.53 -0.81 3.44
CA SER A 59 -9.01 -0.84 2.08
C SER A 59 -10.08 -1.24 1.07
N GLY A 60 -10.13 -0.56 -0.06
CA GLY A 60 -11.01 -0.86 -1.18
C GLY A 60 -11.31 0.37 -2.03
N GLU A 61 -11.86 0.15 -3.23
CA GLU A 61 -12.27 1.23 -4.14
C GLU A 61 -13.40 2.10 -3.55
N SER A 62 -14.29 1.49 -2.76
CA SER A 62 -15.42 2.17 -2.12
C SER A 62 -15.05 2.90 -0.82
N VAL A 63 -13.80 2.77 -0.34
CA VAL A 63 -13.36 3.45 0.89
C VAL A 63 -13.24 4.94 0.60
N PRO A 64 -13.94 5.82 1.35
CA PRO A 64 -13.89 7.26 1.12
C PRO A 64 -12.45 7.79 1.21
N VAL A 65 -12.06 8.59 0.23
CA VAL A 65 -10.77 9.28 0.26
C VAL A 65 -10.80 10.36 1.36
N ASP A 66 -10.04 10.11 2.42
CA ASP A 66 -9.77 11.06 3.50
C ASP A 66 -8.26 11.23 3.62
N LEU A 67 -7.73 12.22 2.89
CA LEU A 67 -6.31 12.55 2.91
C LEU A 67 -6.00 13.48 4.09
N PRO A 68 -4.98 13.17 4.90
CA PRO A 68 -4.60 14.03 6.01
C PRO A 68 -3.85 15.29 5.54
N GLU A 69 -3.59 16.21 6.47
CA GLU A 69 -2.62 17.31 6.29
C GLU A 69 -2.93 18.29 5.13
N GLY A 70 -4.21 18.42 4.76
CA GLY A 70 -4.64 19.33 3.69
C GLY A 70 -4.32 18.82 2.29
N PHE A 71 -3.90 17.55 2.17
CA PHE A 71 -3.79 16.91 0.87
C PHE A 71 -5.17 16.68 0.25
N SER A 72 -5.22 16.78 -1.07
CA SER A 72 -6.40 16.59 -1.89
C SER A 72 -6.07 15.68 -3.06
N LEU A 73 -7.07 14.91 -3.49
CA LEU A 73 -6.95 14.05 -4.66
C LEU A 73 -6.70 14.90 -5.91
N PHE A 74 -5.85 14.40 -6.81
CA PHE A 74 -5.60 15.05 -8.09
C PHE A 74 -6.91 15.28 -8.86
N PRO A 75 -7.18 16.49 -9.38
CA PRO A 75 -8.43 16.79 -10.07
C PRO A 75 -8.70 15.84 -11.25
N GLY A 76 -9.89 15.25 -11.28
CA GLY A 76 -10.29 14.30 -12.33
C GLY A 76 -9.66 12.91 -12.21
N ALA A 77 -8.94 12.62 -11.12
CA ALA A 77 -8.43 11.28 -10.87
C ALA A 77 -9.56 10.26 -10.66
N GLN A 78 -9.36 9.07 -11.21
CA GLN A 78 -10.18 7.90 -10.95
C GLN A 78 -9.48 7.06 -9.89
N VAL A 79 -10.10 6.87 -8.73
CA VAL A 79 -9.51 6.09 -7.64
C VAL A 79 -9.77 4.62 -7.92
N ASN A 80 -8.71 3.82 -7.98
CA ASN A 80 -8.79 2.37 -8.17
C ASN A 80 -8.79 1.65 -6.83
N ASN A 81 -8.08 2.20 -5.85
CA ASN A 81 -8.03 1.67 -4.50
C ASN A 81 -7.66 2.78 -3.52
N ASN A 82 -8.29 2.76 -2.34
CA ASN A 82 -7.92 3.61 -1.24
C ASN A 82 -7.75 2.76 0.02
N THR A 83 -6.63 2.95 0.71
CA THR A 83 -6.35 2.33 2.00
C THR A 83 -6.13 3.41 3.03
N THR A 84 -6.97 3.46 4.05
CA THR A 84 -6.78 4.34 5.21
C THR A 84 -6.32 3.51 6.39
N PHE A 85 -5.39 4.04 7.18
CA PHE A 85 -4.91 3.42 8.40
C PHE A 85 -4.85 4.44 9.54
N SER A 86 -5.10 3.98 10.76
CA SER A 86 -5.02 4.79 11.97
C SER A 86 -4.44 3.97 13.13
N LEU A 87 -3.69 4.62 14.01
CA LEU A 87 -3.26 4.09 15.30
C LEU A 87 -3.33 5.24 16.30
N ASP A 88 -4.24 5.16 17.26
CA ASP A 88 -4.57 6.26 18.16
C ASP A 88 -4.81 7.58 17.39
N ASP A 89 -4.01 8.61 17.65
CA ASP A 89 -4.12 9.92 17.01
C ASP A 89 -3.39 10.00 15.65
N SER A 90 -2.52 9.03 15.34
CA SER A 90 -1.79 8.99 14.08
C SER A 90 -2.65 8.39 12.97
N ARG A 91 -2.69 9.04 11.81
CA ARG A 91 -3.40 8.52 10.63
C ARG A 91 -2.61 8.63 9.34
N GLY A 92 -3.03 7.85 8.36
CA GLY A 92 -2.51 7.95 7.01
C GLY A 92 -3.42 7.30 5.98
N ALA A 93 -3.11 7.56 4.73
CA ALA A 93 -3.82 7.04 3.59
C ALA A 93 -2.84 6.71 2.45
N MET A 94 -3.16 5.64 1.73
CA MET A 94 -2.53 5.26 0.49
C MET A 94 -3.61 5.19 -0.59
N ILE A 95 -3.46 5.98 -1.64
CA ILE A 95 -4.39 6.04 -2.77
C ILE A 95 -3.67 5.56 -4.01
N MET A 96 -4.31 4.63 -4.72
CA MET A 96 -3.94 4.25 -6.07
C MET A 96 -5.00 4.82 -7.01
N PHE A 97 -4.58 5.65 -7.96
CA PHE A 97 -5.49 6.33 -8.88
C PHE A 97 -4.89 6.44 -10.29
N GLN A 98 -5.77 6.63 -11.26
CA GLN A 98 -5.40 6.92 -12.65
C GLN A 98 -5.83 8.32 -13.07
N SER A 99 -5.10 8.89 -14.03
CA SER A 99 -5.40 10.18 -14.64
C SER A 99 -4.86 10.26 -16.05
N ASP A 100 -5.53 11.01 -16.93
CA ASP A 100 -5.04 11.31 -18.28
C ASP A 100 -3.88 12.32 -18.27
N ALA A 101 -3.56 12.91 -17.11
CA ALA A 101 -2.49 13.88 -16.97
C ALA A 101 -1.09 13.24 -17.11
N GLU A 102 -0.12 14.05 -17.52
CA GLU A 102 1.29 13.68 -17.53
C GLU A 102 1.82 13.41 -16.10
N PRO A 103 2.75 12.45 -15.89
CA PRO A 103 3.35 12.20 -14.58
C PRO A 103 3.95 13.45 -13.93
N GLN A 104 4.53 14.35 -14.74
CA GLN A 104 5.05 15.64 -14.27
C GLN A 104 3.96 16.54 -13.67
N ALA A 105 2.79 16.61 -14.29
CA ALA A 105 1.70 17.47 -13.81
C ALA A 105 1.17 16.97 -12.45
N ILE A 106 1.09 15.66 -12.28
CA ILE A 106 0.72 15.03 -11.00
C ILE A 106 1.80 15.31 -9.95
N ALA A 107 3.08 15.14 -10.29
CA ALA A 107 4.19 15.43 -9.39
C ALA A 107 4.21 16.89 -8.94
N ASP A 108 4.02 17.85 -9.85
CA ASP A 108 4.01 19.28 -9.54
C ASP A 108 2.82 19.65 -8.65
N PHE A 109 1.66 19.00 -8.83
CA PHE A 109 0.50 19.20 -7.98
C PHE A 109 0.76 18.76 -6.54
N TYR A 110 1.30 17.55 -6.35
CA TYR A 110 1.57 17.05 -5.00
C TYR A 110 2.80 17.66 -4.35
N ARG A 111 3.82 18.09 -5.11
CA ARG A 111 4.93 18.88 -4.57
C ARG A 111 4.42 20.13 -3.86
N LYS A 112 3.51 20.88 -4.50
CA LYS A 112 2.92 22.10 -3.90
C LYS A 112 2.15 21.79 -2.62
N GLN A 113 1.45 20.65 -2.57
CA GLN A 113 0.73 20.25 -1.36
C GLN A 113 1.68 19.83 -0.24
N ALA A 114 2.74 19.08 -0.56
CA ALA A 114 3.80 18.73 0.38
C ALA A 114 4.47 19.99 0.96
N GLU A 115 4.84 20.95 0.10
CA GLU A 115 5.40 22.24 0.53
C GLU A 115 4.43 23.04 1.40
N ALA A 116 3.15 23.11 1.04
CA ALA A 116 2.11 23.76 1.84
C ALA A 116 1.92 23.08 3.21
N ALA A 117 2.10 21.77 3.26
CA ALA A 117 2.11 20.98 4.47
C ALA A 117 3.44 21.07 5.24
N ARG A 118 4.46 21.81 4.76
CA ARG A 118 5.81 21.90 5.36
C ARG A 118 6.54 20.55 5.39
N ILE A 119 6.31 19.71 4.39
CA ILE A 119 7.09 18.52 4.13
C ILE A 119 8.25 18.91 3.23
N GLU A 120 9.48 18.59 3.63
CA GLU A 120 10.67 18.78 2.81
C GLU A 120 10.78 17.61 1.83
N ILE A 121 10.95 17.91 0.54
CA ILE A 121 11.16 16.88 -0.48
C ILE A 121 12.63 16.47 -0.46
N GLU A 122 12.89 15.27 0.03
CA GLU A 122 14.23 14.69 0.15
C GLU A 122 14.59 13.80 -1.04
N VAL A 123 13.58 13.20 -1.66
CA VAL A 123 13.73 12.30 -2.79
C VAL A 123 12.95 12.86 -3.97
N GLU A 124 13.65 13.10 -5.08
CA GLU A 124 13.04 13.39 -6.37
C GLU A 124 13.75 12.59 -7.46
N LEU A 125 13.02 11.67 -8.09
CA LEU A 125 13.56 10.80 -9.14
C LEU A 125 12.70 10.88 -10.40
N SER A 126 13.37 10.82 -11.55
CA SER A 126 12.74 10.69 -12.86
C SER A 126 13.35 9.48 -13.58
N ILE A 127 12.55 8.43 -13.76
CA ILE A 127 12.98 7.18 -14.40
C ILE A 127 11.96 6.84 -15.49
N ASN A 128 12.43 6.66 -16.74
CA ASN A 128 11.60 6.28 -17.89
C ASN A 128 10.33 7.16 -18.06
N GLY A 129 10.44 8.46 -17.79
CA GLY A 129 9.31 9.40 -17.86
C GLY A 129 8.41 9.43 -16.62
N GLY A 130 8.53 8.45 -15.72
CA GLY A 130 7.88 8.47 -14.41
C GLY A 130 8.45 9.52 -13.46
N LYS A 131 7.77 9.73 -12.34
CA LYS A 131 8.12 10.65 -11.26
C LYS A 131 7.96 9.96 -9.92
N THR A 132 8.99 10.07 -9.09
CA THR A 132 8.89 9.71 -7.68
C THR A 132 9.25 10.93 -6.85
N LEU A 133 8.39 11.28 -5.90
CA LEU A 133 8.67 12.27 -4.87
C LEU A 133 8.56 11.59 -3.50
N GLY A 134 9.45 11.93 -2.58
CA GLY A 134 9.41 11.46 -1.20
C GLY A 134 9.90 12.55 -0.27
N GLY A 135 9.30 12.65 0.90
CA GLY A 135 9.64 13.67 1.87
C GLY A 135 9.10 13.42 3.26
N GLU A 136 9.69 14.12 4.21
CA GLU A 136 9.29 14.12 5.61
C GLU A 136 9.22 15.56 6.13
N SER A 137 8.43 15.80 7.18
CA SER A 137 8.48 17.06 7.93
C SER A 137 9.08 16.83 9.31
N GLU A 138 9.57 17.88 9.97
CA GLU A 138 10.13 17.81 11.32
C GLU A 138 9.19 17.18 12.36
N SER A 139 7.87 17.20 12.13
CA SER A 139 6.88 16.57 13.01
C SER A 139 6.66 15.07 12.75
N GLY A 140 7.44 14.45 11.85
CA GLY A 140 7.33 13.03 11.51
C GLY A 140 6.22 12.70 10.50
N ARG A 141 5.70 13.70 9.77
CA ARG A 141 4.76 13.43 8.66
C ARG A 141 5.52 13.01 7.42
N THR A 142 5.08 11.95 6.78
CA THR A 142 5.70 11.38 5.58
C THR A 142 4.79 11.52 4.37
N PHE A 143 5.42 11.70 3.22
CA PHE A 143 4.76 11.78 1.93
C PHE A 143 5.57 10.97 0.92
N THR A 144 4.88 10.21 0.08
CA THR A 144 5.49 9.58 -1.09
C THR A 144 4.50 9.60 -2.25
N LEU A 145 5.00 9.94 -3.43
CA LEU A 145 4.30 9.84 -4.70
C LEU A 145 5.14 8.98 -5.63
N ASN A 146 4.50 8.02 -6.30
CA ASN A 146 5.00 7.42 -7.52
C ASN A 146 3.96 7.64 -8.62
N ALA A 147 4.38 8.15 -9.78
CA ALA A 147 3.53 8.35 -10.94
C ALA A 147 4.26 7.86 -12.20
N SER A 148 3.64 6.97 -12.96
CA SER A 148 4.22 6.35 -14.14
C SER A 148 3.19 6.24 -15.26
N ARG A 149 3.66 6.35 -16.51
CA ARG A 149 2.79 6.20 -17.67
C ARG A 149 2.50 4.72 -17.90
N GLU A 150 1.23 4.37 -18.03
CA GLU A 150 0.73 3.05 -18.40
C GLU A 150 -0.19 3.18 -19.62
N GLY A 151 0.36 2.94 -20.82
CA GLY A 151 -0.36 3.18 -22.07
C GLY A 151 -0.67 4.67 -22.26
N GLU A 152 -1.96 5.03 -22.33
CA GLU A 152 -2.40 6.41 -22.53
C GLU A 152 -2.57 7.17 -21.19
N THR A 153 -2.78 6.45 -20.09
CA THR A 153 -3.06 7.01 -18.76
C THR A 153 -1.85 6.97 -17.83
N THR A 154 -1.77 7.89 -16.88
CA THR A 154 -0.81 7.80 -15.78
C THR A 154 -1.43 7.08 -14.59
N SER A 155 -0.76 6.03 -14.14
CA SER A 155 -1.03 5.34 -12.88
C SER A 155 -0.20 6.01 -11.79
N ALA A 156 -0.82 6.28 -10.64
CA ALA A 156 -0.15 6.93 -9.53
C ALA A 156 -0.53 6.31 -8.18
N GLN A 157 0.47 6.22 -7.31
CA GLN A 157 0.34 5.85 -5.91
C GLN A 157 0.77 7.03 -5.05
N LEU A 158 -0.14 7.51 -4.23
CA LEU A 158 0.12 8.53 -3.21
C LEU A 158 0.03 7.89 -1.84
N MET A 159 1.03 8.10 -0.99
CA MET A 159 0.97 7.83 0.44
C MET A 159 1.20 9.13 1.21
N VAL A 160 0.32 9.41 2.17
CA VAL A 160 0.48 10.49 3.14
C VAL A 160 0.14 9.95 4.50
N GLY A 161 0.98 10.19 5.50
CA GLY A 161 0.66 9.76 6.85
C GLY A 161 1.57 10.36 7.89
N GLU A 162 1.20 10.15 9.14
CA GLU A 162 2.05 10.43 10.28
C GLU A 162 2.86 9.19 10.62
N LYS A 163 4.05 9.40 11.21
CA LYS A 163 4.79 8.31 11.82
C LYS A 163 3.89 7.57 12.80
N LEU A 164 3.71 6.28 12.57
CA LEU A 164 2.92 5.40 13.43
C LEU A 164 3.77 5.01 14.64
N GLY A 165 3.28 5.33 15.85
CA GLY A 165 3.94 4.98 17.11
C GLY A 165 5.15 5.86 17.47
N ARG A 166 5.58 5.75 18.75
CA ARG A 166 6.76 6.45 19.30
C ARG A 166 8.06 5.71 19.01
#